data_AF-A0A3A6QJH6-F1
#
_entry.id   AF-A0A3A6QJH6-F1
#
_cell.length_a   1.000
_cell.length_b   1.000
_cell.length_c   1.000
_cell.angle_alpha   90.00
_cell.angle_beta   90.00
_cell.angle_gamma   90.00
#
_symmetry.space_group_name_H-M   'P 1'
#
loop_
_entity.id
_entity.type
_entity.pdbx_description
1 polymer ?
#
loop_
_entity_poly.entity_id
_entity_poly.type
_entity_poly.pdbx_seq_one_letter_code
_entity_poly.pdbx_strand_id
1 'polypeptide(L)' 'MSSSNSSLDNAPEEIKLAVDLIYLLESNDIDLHIALKAINIVKSDLEQKINLEE' A
#
# COMPACT_ATOMS: atom_id res chain seq x y z
N MET A 1 7.51 -27.85 -9.76
CA MET A 1 7.07 -27.04 -8.61
C MET A 1 7.88 -25.77 -8.68
N SER A 2 7.35 -24.76 -9.37
CA SER A 2 8.11 -23.56 -9.72
C SER A 2 8.18 -22.61 -8.52
N SER A 3 9.40 -22.20 -8.25
CA SER A 3 9.85 -21.34 -7.16
C SER A 3 9.36 -19.91 -7.35
N SER A 4 8.52 -19.39 -6.46
CA SER A 4 8.12 -17.95 -6.48
C SER A 4 7.79 -17.37 -5.09
N ASN A 5 8.28 -17.95 -3.99
CA ASN A 5 7.85 -17.55 -2.64
C ASN A 5 8.87 -16.78 -1.80
N SER A 6 9.93 -16.21 -2.38
CA SER A 6 11.01 -15.60 -1.59
C SER A 6 11.51 -14.25 -2.11
N SER A 7 10.61 -13.38 -2.56
CA SER A 7 10.95 -11.97 -2.87
C SER A 7 10.22 -10.95 -2.00
N LEU A 8 9.10 -11.32 -1.38
CA LEU A 8 8.38 -10.45 -0.44
C LEU A 8 8.92 -10.52 0.99
N ASP A 9 9.40 -11.68 1.45
CA ASP A 9 9.88 -11.84 2.84
C ASP A 9 11.08 -10.95 3.19
N ASN A 10 11.94 -10.67 2.20
CA ASN A 10 13.11 -9.78 2.35
C ASN A 10 12.86 -8.35 1.84
N ALA A 11 11.65 -8.04 1.40
CA ALA A 11 11.33 -6.70 0.91
C ALA A 11 11.28 -5.69 2.09
N PRO A 12 11.59 -4.41 1.84
CA PRO A 12 11.35 -3.32 2.78
C PRO A 12 9.89 -3.31 3.27
N GLU A 13 9.67 -2.80 4.48
CA GLU A 13 8.33 -2.79 5.11
C GLU A 13 7.32 -2.00 4.26
N GLU A 14 7.74 -0.89 3.66
CA GLU A 14 6.92 -0.07 2.78
C GLU A 14 6.48 -0.83 1.52
N ILE A 15 7.32 -1.73 1.00
CA ILE A 15 7.01 -2.54 -0.17
C ILE A 15 6.02 -3.65 0.20
N LYS A 16 6.22 -4.32 1.33
CA LYS A 16 5.29 -5.34 1.85
C LYS A 16 3.90 -4.73 2.06
N LEU A 17 3.84 -3.58 2.73
CA LEU A 17 2.59 -2.88 2.99
C LEU A 17 1.90 -2.44 1.69
N ALA A 18 2.65 -1.95 0.70
CA ALA A 18 2.08 -1.58 -0.58
C ALA A 18 1.45 -2.79 -1.29
N VAL A 19 2.09 -3.96 -1.24
CA VAL A 19 1.54 -5.19 -1.82
C VAL A 19 0.26 -5.64 -1.10
N ASP A 20 0.26 -5.61 0.23
CA ASP A 20 -0.94 -5.94 1.02
C ASP A 20 -2.11 -4.99 0.70
N LEU A 21 -1.83 -3.69 0.57
CA LEU A 21 -2.83 -2.69 0.21
C LEU A 21 -3.39 -2.91 -1.21
N ILE A 22 -2.53 -3.21 -2.18
CA ILE A 22 -2.97 -3.53 -3.55
C ILE A 22 -3.87 -4.77 -3.53
N TYR A 23 -3.46 -5.83 -2.83
CA TYR A 23 -4.25 -7.05 -2.71
C TYR A 23 -5.62 -6.78 -2.09
N LEU A 24 -5.71 -5.93 -1.05
CA LEU A 24 -6.98 -5.55 -0.44
C LEU A 24 -7.87 -4.78 -1.41
N LEU A 25 -7.32 -3.84 -2.18
CA LEU A 25 -8.09 -3.06 -3.16
C LEU A 25 -8.63 -3.94 -4.29
N GLU A 26 -7.80 -4.86 -4.80
CA GLU A 26 -8.20 -5.82 -5.83
C GLU A 26 -9.24 -6.81 -5.32
N SER A 27 -9.06 -7.34 -4.10
CA SER A 27 -9.99 -8.30 -3.49
C SER A 27 -11.38 -7.71 -3.20
N ASN A 28 -11.49 -6.39 -3.14
CA ASN A 28 -12.75 -5.68 -2.96
C ASN A 28 -13.29 -5.06 -4.27
N ASP A 29 -12.71 -5.42 -5.43
CA ASP A 29 -13.09 -4.90 -6.76
C ASP A 29 -13.15 -3.36 -6.82
N ILE A 30 -12.21 -2.69 -6.14
CA ILE A 30 -12.17 -1.23 -6.07
C ILE A 30 -11.62 -0.69 -7.39
N ASP A 31 -12.34 0.26 -8.00
CA ASP A 31 -11.89 0.96 -9.20
C ASP A 31 -10.55 1.68 -8.95
N LEU A 32 -9.61 1.55 -9.90
CA LEU A 32 -8.26 2.10 -9.78
C LEU A 32 -8.23 3.62 -9.58
N HIS A 33 -9.16 4.36 -10.20
CA HIS A 33 -9.23 5.81 -10.02
C HIS A 33 -9.76 6.18 -8.63
N ILE A 34 -10.69 5.39 -8.09
CA ILE A 34 -11.17 5.56 -6.71
C ILE A 34 -10.07 5.19 -5.71
N ALA A 35 -9.39 4.06 -5.91
CA ALA A 35 -8.27 3.64 -5.10
C ALA A 35 -7.16 4.70 -5.04
N LEU A 36 -6.76 5.25 -6.21
CA LEU A 36 -5.75 6.30 -6.27
C LEU A 36 -6.18 7.56 -5.50
N LYS A 37 -7.44 7.98 -5.64
CA LYS A 37 -7.98 9.12 -4.89
C LYS A 37 -7.95 8.87 -3.38
N ALA A 38 -8.34 7.68 -2.94
CA ALA A 38 -8.30 7.29 -1.53
C ALA A 38 -6.86 7.26 -0.99
N ILE A 39 -5.92 6.67 -1.72
CA ILE A 39 -4.50 6.64 -1.35
C ILE A 39 -3.94 8.06 -1.22
N ASN A 40 -4.30 8.99 -2.12
CA ASN A 40 -3.86 10.38 -2.03
C ASN A 40 -4.38 11.07 -0.75
N ILE A 41 -5.62 10.78 -0.34
CA ILE A 41 -6.17 11.31 0.91
C ILE A 41 -5.40 10.75 2.12
N VAL A 42 -5.18 9.43 2.16
CA VAL A 42 -4.41 8.77 3.22
C VAL A 42 -2.98 9.34 3.28
N LYS A 43 -2.33 9.49 2.13
CA LYS A 43 -1.00 10.09 2.03
C LYS A 43 -0.97 11.49 2.65
N SER A 44 -1.90 12.36 2.28
CA SER A 44 -1.95 13.72 2.84
C SER A 44 -2.21 13.73 4.35
N ASP A 45 -3.05 12.84 4.88
CA ASP A 45 -3.27 12.70 6.33
C ASP A 45 -1.99 12.26 7.07
N LEU A 46 -1.25 11.29 6.50
CA LEU A 46 0.03 10.85 7.06
C LEU A 46 1.09 11.96 7.01
N GLU A 47 1.20 12.69 5.90
CA GLU A 47 2.10 13.84 5.78
C GLU A 47 1.77 14.92 6.81
N GLN A 48 0.48 15.20 7.03
CA GLN A 48 0.05 16.13 8.07
C GLN A 48 0.44 15.65 9.47
N LYS A 49 0.28 14.36 9.77
CA LYS A 49 0.67 13.79 11.07
C LYS A 49 2.17 13.87 11.31
N ILE A 50 2.98 13.55 10.30
CA ILE A 50 4.44 13.67 10.39
C ILE A 50 4.84 15.12 10.69
N ASN A 51 4.24 16.08 9.97
CA ASN A 51 4.51 17.50 10.18
C ASN A 51 3.99 18.05 11.53
N LEU A 52 3.04 17.36 12.18
CA LEU A 52 2.53 17.71 13.52
C LEU A 52 3.38 17.12 14.65
N GLU A 53 4.21 16.12 14.35
CA GLU A 53 5.12 15.46 15.30
C GLU A 53 6.54 16.06 15.28
N GLU A 54 6.82 17.03 14.39
CA GLU A 54 8.02 17.90 14.40
C GLU A 54 7.82 19.18 15.24
#